data_AF-A0A352WZ33-F1
#
_entry.id   AF-A0A352WZ33-F1
#
_cell.length_a   1.000
_cell.length_b   1.000
_cell.length_c   1.000
_cell.angle_alpha   90.00
_cell.angle_beta   90.00
_cell.angle_gamma   90.00
#
_symmetry.space_group_name_H-M   'P 1'
#
loop_
_entity.id
_entity.type
_entity.pdbx_description
1 polymer ?
#
loop_
_entity_poly.entity_id
_entity_poly.type
_entity_poly.pdbx_seq_one_letter_code
_entity_poly.pdbx_strand_id
1 'polypeptide(L)'
;MLVFDPDSDAETNVDNMLQAAKNVSTGQITFAARDSEFGARRIKEGEIIGLDNGKLTVTSSSPNKALYKLAKSMINKEMSFVTLISGEGVSEEEAASAVEMLENKFADQVDITYIKGDQPIYYYIFSVE
;
A
#
# COMPACT_ATOMS: atom_id res chain seq x y z
N MET A 1 5.70 -11.63 -4.48
CA MET A 1 6.48 -12.88 -4.39
C MET A 1 7.21 -13.20 -5.71
N LEU A 2 8.48 -13.59 -5.67
CA LEU A 2 9.24 -14.00 -6.87
C LEU A 2 8.90 -15.44 -7.23
N VAL A 3 8.15 -15.65 -8.32
CA VAL A 3 7.69 -16.99 -8.77
C VAL A 3 8.48 -17.43 -10.01
N PHE A 4 9.79 -17.23 -9.97
CA PHE A 4 10.70 -17.67 -11.01
C PHE A 4 11.22 -19.07 -10.70
N ASP A 5 11.10 -19.98 -11.66
CA ASP A 5 11.72 -21.30 -11.63
C ASP A 5 12.77 -21.40 -12.75
N PRO A 6 14.07 -21.49 -12.43
CA PRO A 6 15.13 -21.58 -13.43
C PRO A 6 15.09 -22.87 -14.26
N ASP A 7 14.40 -23.92 -13.78
CA ASP A 7 14.29 -25.20 -14.49
C ASP A 7 13.04 -25.26 -15.40
N SER A 8 12.12 -24.29 -15.29
CA SER A 8 10.94 -24.16 -16.13
C SER A 8 11.22 -23.38 -17.43
N ASP A 9 10.46 -23.65 -18.49
CA ASP A 9 10.55 -22.87 -19.72
C ASP A 9 10.03 -21.42 -19.53
N ALA A 10 10.31 -20.57 -20.51
CA ALA A 10 9.99 -19.14 -20.43
C ALA A 10 8.49 -18.86 -20.42
N GLU A 11 7.67 -19.60 -21.17
CA GLU A 11 6.22 -19.38 -21.21
C GLU A 11 5.57 -19.74 -19.88
N THR A 12 5.96 -20.89 -19.32
CA THR A 12 5.51 -21.34 -17.99
C THR A 12 5.89 -20.33 -16.90
N ASN A 13 7.12 -19.81 -16.92
CA ASN A 13 7.56 -18.78 -15.99
C ASN A 13 6.73 -17.49 -16.11
N VAL A 14 6.46 -17.03 -17.34
CA VAL A 14 5.62 -15.85 -17.58
C VAL A 14 4.23 -16.05 -17.02
N ASP A 15 3.59 -17.19 -17.30
CA ASP A 15 2.25 -17.49 -16.80
C ASP A 15 2.22 -17.51 -15.28
N ASN A 16 3.16 -18.20 -14.63
CA ASN A 16 3.25 -18.28 -13.18
C ASN A 16 3.45 -16.90 -12.53
N MET A 17 4.36 -16.08 -13.07
CA MET A 17 4.59 -14.71 -12.60
C MET A 17 3.36 -13.84 -12.76
N LEU A 18 2.64 -13.95 -13.89
CA LEU A 18 1.42 -13.19 -14.14
C LEU A 18 0.27 -13.63 -13.23
N GLN A 19 0.16 -14.91 -12.89
CA GLN A 19 -0.84 -15.36 -11.90
C GLN A 19 -0.51 -14.81 -10.51
N ALA A 20 0.76 -14.88 -10.09
CA ALA A 20 1.18 -14.35 -8.80
C ALA A 20 0.94 -12.84 -8.70
N ALA A 21 1.24 -12.08 -9.76
CA ALA A 21 1.03 -10.64 -9.80
C ALA A 21 -0.45 -10.23 -9.57
N LYS A 22 -1.42 -11.08 -9.91
CA LYS A 22 -2.85 -10.80 -9.67
C LYS A 22 -3.24 -10.83 -8.20
N ASN A 23 -2.46 -11.53 -7.38
CA ASN A 23 -2.73 -11.64 -5.93
C ASN A 23 -2.12 -10.48 -5.14
N VAL A 24 -1.35 -9.61 -5.81
CA VAL A 24 -0.74 -8.44 -5.18
C VAL A 24 -1.63 -7.22 -5.39
N SER A 25 -2.04 -6.59 -4.31
CA SER A 25 -2.73 -5.29 -4.34
C SER A 25 -1.82 -4.18 -3.84
N THR A 26 -1.80 -3.06 -4.55
CA THR A 26 -0.97 -1.90 -4.20
C THR A 26 -1.81 -0.80 -3.56
N GLY A 27 -1.45 -0.41 -2.35
CA GLY A 27 -1.98 0.73 -1.63
C GLY A 27 -1.03 1.92 -1.73
N GLN A 28 -1.57 3.12 -1.93
CA GLN A 28 -0.79 4.35 -1.99
C GLN A 28 -1.43 5.43 -1.13
N ILE A 29 -0.66 6.09 -0.28
CA ILE A 29 -1.07 7.25 0.51
C ILE A 29 -0.34 8.47 -0.02
N THR A 30 -1.08 9.46 -0.49
CA THR A 30 -0.54 10.69 -1.09
C THR A 30 -1.49 11.86 -0.79
N PHE A 31 -1.24 13.01 -1.40
CA PHE A 31 -2.09 14.20 -1.31
C PHE A 31 -2.72 14.51 -2.67
N ALA A 32 -3.89 15.14 -2.65
CA ALA A 32 -4.54 15.62 -3.87
C ALA A 32 -3.77 16.82 -4.45
N ALA A 33 -3.25 16.69 -5.66
CA ALA A 33 -2.50 17.77 -6.32
C ALA A 33 -3.37 18.96 -6.78
N ARG A 34 -4.71 18.81 -6.76
CA ARG A 34 -5.68 19.85 -7.10
C ARG A 34 -7.06 19.47 -6.57
N ASP A 35 -7.95 20.45 -6.52
CA ASP A 35 -9.38 20.22 -6.29
C ASP A 35 -9.94 19.25 -7.35
N SER A 36 -10.73 18.28 -6.92
CA SER A 36 -11.36 17.30 -7.80
C SER A 36 -12.63 16.71 -7.18
N GLU A 37 -13.42 16.01 -8.00
CA GLU A 37 -14.58 15.25 -7.56
C GLU A 37 -14.37 13.78 -7.92
N PHE A 38 -14.62 12.88 -6.96
CA PHE A 38 -14.61 11.44 -7.17
C PHE A 38 -15.93 10.85 -6.67
N GLY A 39 -16.76 10.38 -7.59
CA GLY A 39 -18.15 10.01 -7.30
C GLY A 39 -18.94 11.22 -6.77
N ALA A 40 -19.53 11.09 -5.59
CA ALA A 40 -20.27 12.16 -4.93
C ALA A 40 -19.41 13.03 -3.99
N ARG A 41 -18.09 12.77 -3.90
CA ARG A 41 -17.21 13.39 -2.91
C ARG A 41 -16.30 14.43 -3.56
N ARG A 42 -16.28 15.63 -2.97
CA ARG A 42 -15.31 16.69 -3.27
C ARG A 42 -14.02 16.46 -2.50
N ILE A 43 -12.91 16.56 -3.20
CA ILE A 43 -11.55 16.43 -2.67
C ILE A 43 -10.88 17.77 -2.90
N LYS A 44 -10.28 18.32 -1.85
CA LYS A 44 -9.54 19.58 -1.96
C LYS A 44 -8.07 19.33 -2.22
N GLU A 45 -7.42 20.26 -2.89
CA GLU A 45 -5.96 20.31 -3.00
C GLU A 45 -5.31 20.18 -1.60
N GLY A 46 -4.28 19.34 -1.51
CA GLY A 46 -3.57 19.02 -0.28
C GLY A 46 -4.27 18.01 0.64
N GLU A 47 -5.51 17.59 0.35
CA GLU A 47 -6.19 16.56 1.14
C GLU A 47 -5.46 15.22 1.01
N ILE A 48 -5.28 14.51 2.13
CA ILE A 48 -4.64 13.19 2.12
C ILE A 48 -5.63 12.17 1.57
N ILE A 49 -5.18 11.44 0.56
CA ILE A 49 -5.94 10.42 -0.15
C ILE A 49 -5.22 9.08 -0.10
N GLY A 50 -6.00 8.01 -0.09
CA GLY A 50 -5.50 6.65 -0.20
C GLY A 50 -6.12 5.96 -1.42
N LEU A 51 -5.24 5.37 -2.23
CA LEU A 51 -5.56 4.71 -3.47
C LEU A 51 -5.34 3.20 -3.34
N ASP A 52 -6.33 2.40 -3.69
CA ASP A 52 -6.20 0.95 -3.90
C ASP A 52 -6.09 0.68 -5.40
N ASN A 53 -4.93 0.20 -5.85
CA ASN A 53 -4.63 -0.05 -7.26
C ASN A 53 -4.98 1.16 -8.15
N GLY A 54 -4.62 2.37 -7.68
CA GLY A 54 -4.88 3.64 -8.34
C GLY A 54 -6.31 4.18 -8.20
N LYS A 55 -7.24 3.44 -7.59
CA LYS A 55 -8.61 3.90 -7.34
C LYS A 55 -8.71 4.55 -5.97
N LEU A 56 -9.33 5.72 -5.92
CA LEU A 56 -9.55 6.42 -4.65
C LEU A 56 -10.51 5.64 -3.74
N THR A 57 -10.04 5.26 -2.57
CA THR A 57 -10.81 4.46 -1.60
C THR A 57 -10.99 5.20 -0.28
N VAL A 58 -9.98 5.98 0.15
CA VAL A 58 -10.04 6.69 1.43
C VAL A 58 -9.57 8.14 1.28
N THR A 59 -10.10 9.02 2.13
CA THR A 59 -9.46 10.32 2.38
C THR A 59 -9.36 10.55 3.89
N SER A 60 -8.41 11.38 4.29
CA SER A 60 -8.03 11.59 5.68
C SER A 60 -7.41 12.98 5.87
N SER A 61 -7.29 13.40 7.13
CA SER A 61 -6.48 14.56 7.52
C SER A 61 -5.07 14.17 7.99
N SER A 62 -4.74 12.87 7.98
CA SER A 62 -3.44 12.36 8.44
C SER A 62 -3.03 11.14 7.59
N PRO A 63 -1.75 11.06 7.16
CA PRO A 63 -1.20 9.91 6.44
C PRO A 63 -1.39 8.58 7.20
N ASN A 64 -1.02 8.50 8.48
CA ASN A 64 -1.13 7.26 9.26
C ASN A 64 -2.58 6.78 9.41
N LYS A 65 -3.53 7.72 9.57
CA LYS A 65 -4.96 7.39 9.58
C LYS A 65 -5.46 6.90 8.22
N ALA A 66 -4.95 7.45 7.12
CA ALA A 66 -5.27 6.99 5.77
C ALA A 66 -4.71 5.59 5.53
N LEU A 67 -3.43 5.38 5.90
CA LEU A 67 -2.73 4.10 5.83
C LEU A 67 -3.52 3.02 6.55
N TYR A 68 -3.89 3.22 7.81
CA TYR A 68 -4.65 2.24 8.57
C TYR A 68 -6.01 1.91 7.90
N LYS A 69 -6.75 2.93 7.47
CA LYS A 69 -8.06 2.73 6.84
C LYS A 69 -7.93 1.93 5.53
N LEU A 70 -6.93 2.26 4.72
CA LEU A 70 -6.69 1.59 3.44
C LEU A 70 -6.19 0.15 3.65
N ALA A 71 -5.22 -0.05 4.56
CA ALA A 71 -4.73 -1.37 4.93
C ALA A 71 -5.86 -2.26 5.45
N LYS A 72 -6.75 -1.72 6.30
CA LYS A 72 -7.92 -2.46 6.80
C LYS A 72 -8.90 -2.90 5.69
N SER A 73 -9.02 -2.12 4.60
CA SER A 73 -9.87 -2.53 3.47
C SER A 73 -9.21 -3.54 2.54
N MET A 74 -7.87 -3.60 2.52
CA MET A 74 -7.10 -4.45 1.61
C MET A 74 -6.71 -5.79 2.24
N ILE A 75 -6.30 -5.79 3.51
CA ILE A 75 -5.89 -7.00 4.24
C ILE A 75 -7.13 -7.85 4.54
N ASN A 76 -7.13 -9.05 4.00
CA ASN A 76 -8.14 -10.07 4.23
C ASN A 76 -7.46 -11.41 4.55
N LYS A 77 -8.24 -12.48 4.75
CA LYS A 77 -7.74 -13.79 5.20
C LYS A 77 -6.85 -14.52 4.18
N GLU A 78 -6.85 -14.10 2.93
CA GLU A 78 -6.03 -14.69 1.86
C GLU A 78 -4.66 -14.02 1.75
N MET A 79 -4.47 -12.88 2.43
CA MET A 79 -3.23 -12.12 2.42
C MET A 79 -2.32 -12.61 3.55
N SER A 80 -1.02 -12.59 3.32
CA SER A 80 0.01 -13.10 4.23
C SER A 80 1.18 -12.15 4.43
N PHE A 81 1.42 -11.22 3.50
CA PHE A 81 2.53 -10.27 3.57
C PHE A 81 2.08 -8.85 3.27
N VAL A 82 2.64 -7.91 4.04
CA VAL A 82 2.56 -6.48 3.76
C VAL A 82 3.96 -5.91 3.71
N THR A 83 4.32 -5.27 2.59
CA THR A 83 5.54 -4.47 2.50
C THR A 83 5.15 -3.01 2.53
N LEU A 84 5.50 -2.30 3.61
CA LEU A 84 5.31 -0.87 3.75
C LEU A 84 6.58 -0.12 3.32
N ILE A 85 6.41 0.84 2.43
CA ILE A 85 7.47 1.70 1.93
C ILE A 85 7.13 3.15 2.26
N SER A 86 7.97 3.82 3.04
CA SER A 86 7.80 5.25 3.37
C SER A 86 8.48 6.16 2.34
N GLY A 87 7.88 7.31 2.10
CA GLY A 87 8.47 8.35 1.26
C GLY A 87 9.27 9.39 2.02
N GLU A 88 9.84 10.34 1.28
CA GLU A 88 10.75 11.38 1.79
C GLU A 88 10.09 12.27 2.84
N GLY A 89 8.78 12.51 2.71
CA GLY A 89 7.99 13.37 3.60
C GLY A 89 7.55 12.73 4.92
N VAL A 90 8.06 11.54 5.27
CA VAL A 90 7.71 10.82 6.51
C VAL A 90 8.93 10.73 7.42
N SER A 91 8.80 11.21 8.65
CA SER A 91 9.90 11.10 9.63
C SER A 91 10.14 9.65 10.07
N GLU A 92 11.32 9.37 10.63
CA GLU A 92 11.62 8.03 11.15
C GLU A 92 10.68 7.66 12.31
N GLU A 93 10.32 8.62 13.17
CA GLU A 93 9.33 8.38 14.23
C GLU A 93 7.93 8.11 13.68
N GLU A 94 7.51 8.81 12.63
CA GLU A 94 6.22 8.61 11.98
C GLU A 94 6.14 7.24 11.29
N ALA A 95 7.23 6.83 10.62
CA ALA A 95 7.34 5.52 9.99
C ALA A 95 7.34 4.40 11.03
N ALA A 96 8.12 4.53 12.11
CA ALA A 96 8.13 3.54 13.20
C ALA A 96 6.74 3.40 13.84
N SER A 97 6.06 4.52 14.10
CA SER A 97 4.69 4.52 14.62
C SER A 97 3.70 3.87 13.67
N ALA A 98 3.87 4.05 12.35
CA ALA A 98 3.03 3.43 11.35
C ALA A 98 3.22 1.90 11.29
N VAL A 99 4.47 1.43 11.35
CA VAL A 99 4.80 0.00 11.40
C VAL A 99 4.22 -0.64 12.65
N GLU A 100 4.50 -0.08 13.83
CA GLU A 100 3.99 -0.59 15.11
C GLU A 100 2.45 -0.63 15.13
N MET A 101 1.80 0.40 14.56
CA MET A 101 0.35 0.43 14.43
C MET A 101 -0.17 -0.71 13.55
N LEU A 102 0.46 -0.98 12.40
CA LEU A 102 0.03 -2.06 11.53
C LEU A 102 0.29 -3.43 12.17
N GLU A 103 1.45 -3.64 12.80
CA GLU A 103 1.79 -4.88 13.49
C GLU A 103 0.76 -5.16 14.59
N ASN A 104 0.49 -4.21 15.46
CA ASN A 104 -0.50 -4.36 16.54
C ASN A 104 -1.93 -4.64 16.04
N LYS A 105 -2.27 -4.24 14.80
CA LYS A 105 -3.62 -4.41 14.25
C LYS A 105 -3.77 -5.65 13.39
N PHE A 106 -2.67 -6.16 12.82
CA PHE A 106 -2.70 -7.20 11.80
C PHE A 106 -1.69 -8.34 12.03
N ALA A 107 -0.98 -8.39 13.16
CA ALA A 107 0.03 -9.42 13.46
C ALA A 107 -0.50 -10.87 13.35
N ASP A 108 -1.78 -11.11 13.62
CA ASP A 108 -2.38 -12.44 13.49
C ASP A 108 -2.74 -12.83 12.04
N GLN A 109 -2.56 -11.92 11.07
CA GLN A 109 -2.99 -12.10 9.68
C GLN A 109 -1.84 -12.00 8.68
N VAL A 110 -0.93 -11.04 8.85
CA VAL A 110 0.12 -10.76 7.87
C VAL A 110 1.44 -10.43 8.54
N ASP A 111 2.53 -10.84 7.90
CA ASP A 111 3.88 -10.42 8.24
C ASP A 111 4.16 -9.05 7.61
N ILE A 112 4.71 -8.13 8.39
CA ILE A 112 4.94 -6.75 7.98
C ILE A 112 6.43 -6.50 7.80
N THR A 113 6.81 -6.05 6.61
CA THR A 113 8.17 -5.61 6.29
C THR A 113 8.16 -4.12 5.99
N TYR A 114 9.16 -3.40 6.49
CA TYR A 114 9.31 -1.97 6.28
C TYR A 114 10.56 -1.65 5.45
N ILE A 115 10.42 -0.71 4.52
CA ILE A 115 11.50 -0.18 3.69
C ILE A 115 11.40 1.35 3.68
N LYS A 116 12.53 2.03 3.91
CA LYS A 116 12.64 3.47 3.64
C LYS A 116 12.84 3.67 2.14
N GLY A 117 11.85 4.23 1.45
CA GLY A 117 11.84 4.36 -0.01
C GLY A 117 12.12 5.77 -0.53
N ASP A 118 12.03 6.80 0.31
CA ASP A 118 12.36 8.19 0.01
C ASP A 118 11.66 8.73 -1.27
N GLN A 119 10.45 8.25 -1.58
CA GLN A 119 9.70 8.77 -2.72
C GLN A 119 9.13 10.17 -2.41
N PRO A 120 9.21 11.13 -3.34
CA PRO A 120 8.85 12.53 -3.07
C PRO A 120 7.34 12.80 -3.04
N ILE A 121 6.52 11.96 -3.69
CA ILE A 121 5.09 12.22 -3.89
C ILE A 121 4.19 11.41 -2.94
N TYR A 122 4.69 10.28 -2.46
CA TYR A 122 3.90 9.34 -1.66
C TYR A 122 4.38 9.39 -0.23
N TYR A 123 3.46 9.49 0.73
CA TYR A 123 3.80 9.27 2.14
C TYR A 123 4.09 7.79 2.37
N TYR A 124 3.23 6.94 1.83
CA TYR A 124 3.39 5.49 1.89
C TYR A 124 2.99 4.85 0.57
N ILE A 125 3.76 3.85 0.15
CA ILE A 125 3.33 2.82 -0.80
C ILE A 125 3.37 1.51 -0.04
N PHE A 126 2.37 0.65 -0.20
CA PHE A 126 2.45 -0.68 0.36
C PHE A 126 1.84 -1.72 -0.56
N SER A 127 2.43 -2.91 -0.55
CA SER A 127 1.85 -4.09 -1.18
C SER A 127 1.14 -4.94 -0.12
N VAL A 128 0.06 -5.59 -0.53
CA VAL A 128 -0.62 -6.63 0.24
C VAL A 128 -0.71 -7.85 -0.69
N GLU A 129 -0.17 -8.99 -0.26
CA GLU A 129 -0.16 -10.25 -1.02
C GLU A 129 -0.28 -11.47 -0.11
#